data_AF-A0A7Y5JHG5-F1
#
_entry.id   AF-A0A7Y5JHG5-F1
#
_cell.length_a   1.000
_cell.length_b   1.000
_cell.length_c   1.000
_cell.angle_alpha   90.00
_cell.angle_beta   90.00
_cell.angle_gamma   90.00
#
_symmetry.space_group_name_H-M   'P 1'
#
loop_
_entity.id
_entity.type
_entity.pdbx_description
1 polymer ?
#
loop_
_entity_poly.entity_id
_entity_poly.type
_entity_poly.pdbx_seq_one_letter_code
_entity_poly.pdbx_strand_id
1 'polypeptide(L)'
;VNEEITLVHGSLNFPDLFDYIQTSKDARLSLEKLHTRVCFLGHSHMPVTFFSGPMVSYSMSYEINLKGFEKALVNVGSVGQPRDENPKSSFAIYDSEKEQVKIHRVEYDIETAGRKILDAGLPEILAERLKYGR
;
A
#
# COMPACT_ATOMS: atom_id res chain seq x y z
N VAL A 1 7.18 -21.91 5.26
CA VAL A 1 6.81 -20.51 4.96
C VAL A 1 7.42 -19.70 6.10
N ASN A 2 8.37 -18.81 5.83
CA ASN A 2 8.96 -17.99 6.89
C ASN A 2 7.86 -17.20 7.60
N GLU A 3 7.71 -17.41 8.91
CA GLU A 3 6.67 -16.82 9.76
C GLU A 3 6.92 -15.33 10.07
N GLU A 4 7.64 -14.61 9.21
CA GLU A 4 8.20 -13.28 9.53
C GLU A 4 7.37 -12.11 9.00
N ILE A 5 6.41 -12.38 8.11
CA ILE A 5 5.56 -11.34 7.51
C ILE A 5 4.08 -11.71 7.55
N THR A 6 3.24 -10.67 7.64
CA THR A 6 1.78 -10.77 7.51
C THR A 6 1.33 -10.07 6.23
N LEU A 7 0.34 -10.63 5.54
CA LEU A 7 -0.28 -10.02 4.36
C LEU A 7 -1.78 -9.89 4.58
N VAL A 8 -2.33 -8.69 4.42
CA VAL A 8 -3.78 -8.45 4.47
C VAL A 8 -4.20 -7.51 3.34
N HIS A 9 -5.47 -7.52 2.93
CA HIS A 9 -5.94 -6.57 1.93
C HIS A 9 -6.04 -5.14 2.51
N GLY A 10 -6.82 -4.95 3.59
CA GLY A 10 -7.10 -3.63 4.19
C GLY A 10 -6.51 -3.46 5.59
N SER A 11 -6.99 -4.24 6.56
CA SER A 11 -6.66 -4.08 7.98
C SER A 11 -6.57 -5.43 8.71
N LEU A 12 -5.74 -5.51 9.76
CA LEU A 12 -5.74 -6.62 10.72
C LEU A 12 -6.82 -6.46 11.79
N ASN A 13 -7.22 -5.21 12.04
CA ASN A 13 -8.35 -4.92 12.88
C ASN A 13 -9.64 -5.11 12.08
N PHE A 14 -10.42 -6.14 12.42
CA PHE A 14 -11.67 -6.52 11.74
C PHE A 14 -11.48 -6.70 10.23
N PRO A 15 -10.71 -7.71 9.79
CA PRO A 15 -10.34 -7.86 8.37
C PRO A 15 -11.54 -7.97 7.42
N ASP A 16 -12.67 -8.52 7.89
CA ASP A 16 -13.90 -8.68 7.11
C ASP A 16 -14.63 -7.35 6.81
N LEU A 17 -14.29 -6.27 7.51
CA LEU A 17 -14.87 -4.94 7.29
C LEU A 17 -14.13 -4.14 6.21
N PHE A 18 -12.94 -4.58 5.82
CA PHE A 18 -12.11 -3.91 4.82
C PHE A 18 -11.86 -2.43 5.14
N ASP A 19 -11.57 -2.10 6.40
CA ASP A 19 -11.25 -0.72 6.78
C ASP A 19 -9.99 -0.20 6.06
N TYR A 20 -9.99 1.08 5.72
CA TYR A 20 -8.82 1.80 5.21
C TYR A 20 -7.88 2.17 6.35
N ILE A 21 -6.58 1.88 6.20
CA ILE A 21 -5.54 2.43 7.05
C ILE A 21 -4.90 3.63 6.35
N GLN A 22 -5.30 4.84 6.75
CA GLN A 22 -4.78 6.09 6.19
C GLN A 22 -4.21 7.04 7.24
N THR A 23 -4.53 6.83 8.52
CA THR A 23 -4.00 7.66 9.62
C THR A 23 -3.24 6.82 10.64
N SER A 24 -2.38 7.48 11.44
CA SER A 24 -1.70 6.85 12.58
C SER A 24 -2.68 6.23 13.59
N LYS A 25 -3.93 6.73 13.67
CA LYS A 25 -4.96 6.17 14.55
C LYS A 25 -5.46 4.82 14.04
N ASP A 26 -5.75 4.72 12.74
CA ASP A 26 -6.20 3.49 12.10
C ASP A 26 -5.09 2.43 12.16
N ALA A 27 -3.85 2.86 11.89
CA ALA A 27 -2.68 2.00 11.90
C ALA A 27 -2.40 1.39 13.28
N ARG A 28 -2.61 2.14 14.37
CA ARG A 28 -2.36 1.67 15.73
C ARG A 28 -3.14 0.40 16.06
N LEU A 29 -4.42 0.33 15.68
CA LEU A 29 -5.28 -0.83 15.96
C LEU A 29 -4.77 -2.11 15.26
N SER A 30 -4.22 -1.97 14.05
CA SER A 30 -3.61 -3.09 13.32
C SER A 30 -2.21 -3.45 13.85
N LEU A 31 -1.40 -2.45 14.23
CA LEU A 31 -0.08 -2.67 14.83
C LEU A 31 -0.15 -3.42 16.18
N GLU A 32 -1.16 -3.14 16.99
CA GLU A 32 -1.40 -3.84 18.28
C GLU A 32 -1.76 -5.32 18.08
N LYS A 33 -2.42 -5.67 16.96
CA LYS A 33 -2.79 -7.05 16.59
C LYS A 33 -1.73 -7.80 15.79
N LEU A 34 -0.72 -7.08 15.29
CA LEU A 34 0.30 -7.66 14.43
C LEU A 34 1.29 -8.49 15.27
N HIS A 35 1.43 -9.78 14.94
CA HIS A 35 2.36 -10.70 15.62
C HIS A 35 3.71 -10.83 14.92
N THR A 36 3.78 -10.47 13.64
CA THR A 36 5.02 -10.50 12.84
C THR A 36 5.69 -9.12 12.84
N ARG A 37 6.90 -9.03 12.28
CA ARG A 37 7.65 -7.77 12.23
C ARG A 37 7.10 -6.81 11.18
N VAL A 38 6.59 -7.33 10.06
CA VAL A 38 6.12 -6.51 8.94
C VAL A 38 4.78 -7.02 8.46
N CYS A 39 3.82 -6.13 8.28
CA CYS A 39 2.59 -6.40 7.57
C CYS A 39 2.55 -5.61 6.26
N PHE A 40 2.36 -6.29 5.13
CA PHE A 40 2.07 -5.63 3.86
C PHE A 40 0.57 -5.58 3.64
N LEU A 41 0.09 -4.42 3.20
CA LEU A 41 -1.32 -4.18 2.93
C LEU A 41 -1.53 -3.31 1.69
N GLY A 42 -2.79 -3.16 1.29
CA GLY A 42 -3.20 -2.36 0.14
C GLY A 42 -4.50 -1.61 0.43
N HIS A 43 -5.53 -1.90 -0.35
CA HIS A 43 -6.90 -1.36 -0.25
C HIS A 43 -7.05 0.15 -0.51
N SER A 44 -6.27 1.02 0.16
CA SER A 44 -6.31 2.48 -0.05
C SER A 44 -5.73 2.91 -1.39
N HIS A 45 -4.88 2.08 -2.00
CA HIS A 45 -4.12 2.37 -3.22
C HIS A 45 -3.11 3.52 -3.08
N MET A 46 -2.72 3.86 -1.85
CA MET A 46 -1.78 4.94 -1.55
C MET A 46 -0.59 4.40 -0.74
N PRO A 47 0.64 4.43 -1.27
CA PRO A 47 1.81 4.01 -0.51
C PRO A 47 2.03 4.87 0.73
N VAL A 48 2.13 4.20 1.86
CA VAL A 48 2.45 4.79 3.16
C VAL A 48 2.97 3.68 4.06
N THR A 49 4.00 3.99 4.85
CA THR A 49 4.47 3.09 5.90
C THR A 49 4.17 3.67 7.26
N PHE A 50 3.62 2.88 8.16
CA PHE A 50 3.43 3.21 9.57
C PHE A 50 4.35 2.36 10.43
N PHE A 51 4.95 2.96 11.45
CA PHE A 51 5.87 2.27 12.37
C PHE A 51 5.32 2.27 13.79
N SER A 52 5.52 1.16 14.51
CA SER A 52 5.18 1.07 15.92
C SER A 52 6.11 1.91 16.79
N GLY A 53 5.57 2.43 17.89
CA GLY A 53 6.28 3.21 18.89
C GLY A 53 5.30 3.79 19.92
N PRO A 54 5.79 4.56 20.92
CA PRO A 54 4.91 5.26 21.88
C PRO A 54 3.86 6.13 21.19
N MET A 55 4.23 6.70 20.05
CA MET A 55 3.32 7.26 19.06
C MET A 55 3.62 6.61 17.71
N VAL A 56 2.56 6.29 16.96
CA VAL A 56 2.69 5.75 15.60
C VAL A 56 3.19 6.86 14.67
N SER A 57 4.40 6.68 14.15
CA SER A 57 4.98 7.52 13.11
C SER A 57 4.67 6.95 11.72
N TYR A 58 4.82 7.77 10.68
CA TYR A 58 4.62 7.34 9.30
C TYR A 58 5.65 7.94 8.35
N SER A 59 5.80 7.32 7.18
CA SER A 59 6.65 7.78 6.08
C SER A 59 5.96 7.58 4.74
N MET A 60 6.07 8.58 3.87
CA MET A 60 5.68 8.53 2.46
C MET A 60 6.87 8.22 1.54
N SER A 61 8.04 7.92 2.11
CA SER A 61 9.24 7.56 1.34
C SER A 61 9.03 6.26 0.57
N TYR A 62 9.58 6.19 -0.63
CA TYR A 62 9.64 4.96 -1.42
C TYR A 62 10.81 4.06 -1.03
N GLU A 63 11.77 4.55 -0.23
CA GLU A 63 12.82 3.74 0.36
C GLU A 63 12.64 3.72 1.87
N ILE A 64 12.38 2.52 2.40
CA ILE A 64 11.95 2.30 3.77
C ILE A 64 12.97 1.40 4.45
N ASN A 65 13.60 1.91 5.49
CA ASN A 65 14.46 1.12 6.37
C ASN A 65 13.67 0.73 7.61
N LEU A 66 13.52 -0.58 7.85
CA LEU A 66 12.76 -1.10 8.98
C LEU A 66 13.62 -1.26 10.25
N LYS A 67 14.94 -1.08 10.13
CA LYS A 67 15.86 -1.16 11.27
C LYS A 67 15.51 -0.12 12.33
N GLY A 68 15.48 -0.55 13.59
CA GLY A 68 15.16 0.30 14.73
C GLY A 68 13.67 0.42 15.07
N PHE A 69 12.77 -0.13 14.23
CA PHE A 69 11.35 -0.26 14.56
C PHE A 69 11.04 -1.71 14.93
N GLU A 70 10.12 -1.91 15.87
CA GLU A 70 9.69 -3.26 16.27
C GLU A 70 8.75 -3.86 15.24
N LYS A 71 7.76 -3.09 14.79
CA LYS A 71 6.74 -3.49 13.82
C LYS A 71 6.46 -2.39 12.80
N ALA A 72 6.08 -2.79 11.59
CA ALA A 72 5.66 -1.86 10.54
C ALA A 72 4.45 -2.37 9.76
N LEU A 73 3.59 -1.43 9.33
CA LEU A 73 2.57 -1.64 8.32
C LEU A 73 3.01 -0.94 7.04
N VAL A 74 3.09 -1.65 5.92
CA VAL A 74 3.54 -1.11 4.64
C VAL A 74 2.41 -1.22 3.62
N ASN A 75 1.81 -0.08 3.27
CA ASN A 75 0.92 -0.03 2.13
C ASN A 75 1.74 0.05 0.85
N VAL A 76 1.58 -0.93 -0.04
CA VAL A 76 2.38 -1.02 -1.28
C VAL A 76 1.81 -0.18 -2.43
N GLY A 77 0.65 0.44 -2.23
CA GLY A 77 -0.09 1.18 -3.25
C GLY A 77 -0.94 0.26 -4.12
N SER A 78 -1.06 0.61 -5.40
CA SER A 78 -1.84 -0.15 -6.37
C SER A 78 -1.14 -0.23 -7.72
N VAL A 79 -1.15 -1.42 -8.31
CA VAL A 79 -0.61 -1.68 -9.65
C VAL A 79 -1.53 -1.06 -10.72
N GLY A 80 -2.84 -1.23 -10.57
CA GLY A 80 -3.81 -0.89 -11.62
C GLY A 80 -4.55 0.43 -11.44
N GLN A 81 -4.56 0.99 -10.23
CA GLN A 81 -5.25 2.25 -9.94
C GLN A 81 -4.66 2.94 -8.71
N PRO A 82 -3.47 3.55 -8.80
CA PRO A 82 -2.95 4.41 -7.75
C PRO A 82 -3.95 5.53 -7.42
N ARG A 83 -4.04 5.95 -6.15
CA ARG A 83 -4.96 7.01 -5.69
C ARG A 83 -4.26 8.16 -4.97
N ASP A 84 -2.98 8.35 -5.26
CA ASP A 84 -2.10 9.32 -4.61
C ASP A 84 -1.61 10.43 -5.55
N GLU A 85 -2.40 10.75 -6.57
CA GLU A 85 -2.11 11.77 -7.59
C GLU A 85 -0.86 11.48 -8.45
N ASN A 86 -0.33 10.27 -8.35
CA ASN A 86 0.73 9.73 -9.19
C ASN A 86 0.18 8.58 -10.02
N PRO A 87 0.02 8.73 -11.35
CA PRO A 87 -0.62 7.73 -12.19
C PRO A 87 0.23 6.47 -12.40
N LYS A 88 1.51 6.45 -11.98
CA LYS A 88 2.40 5.29 -12.17
C LYS A 88 1.97 4.12 -11.29
N SER A 89 2.00 2.91 -11.86
CA SER A 89 1.81 1.64 -11.16
C SER A 89 2.74 1.55 -9.94
N SER A 90 2.23 1.04 -8.82
CA SER A 90 2.95 0.90 -7.56
C SER A 90 3.03 -0.56 -7.12
N PHE A 91 4.23 -1.01 -6.76
CA PHE A 91 4.47 -2.28 -6.08
C PHE A 91 5.70 -2.17 -5.16
N ALA A 92 5.92 -3.16 -4.30
CA ALA A 92 7.05 -3.17 -3.37
C ALA A 92 7.97 -4.36 -3.60
N ILE A 93 9.27 -4.15 -3.38
CA ILE A 93 10.27 -5.21 -3.19
C ILE A 93 10.71 -5.15 -1.73
N TYR A 94 10.68 -6.29 -1.04
CA TYR A 94 11.15 -6.43 0.33
C TYR A 94 12.41 -7.31 0.36
N ASP A 95 13.51 -6.73 0.85
CA ASP A 95 14.76 -7.44 1.16
C ASP A 95 14.75 -7.78 2.67
N SER A 96 14.46 -9.04 2.99
CA SER A 96 14.34 -9.51 4.38
C SER A 96 15.68 -9.56 5.11
N GLU A 97 16.80 -9.79 4.40
CA GLU A 97 18.14 -9.80 5.01
C GLU A 97 18.60 -8.40 5.39
N LYS A 98 18.29 -7.40 4.54
CA LYS A 98 18.62 -5.98 4.81
C LYS A 98 17.56 -5.25 5.62
N GLU A 99 16.38 -5.84 5.80
CA GLU A 99 15.20 -5.23 6.42
C GLU A 99 14.79 -3.92 5.72
N GLN A 100 14.76 -3.96 4.39
CA GLN A 100 14.47 -2.79 3.56
C GLN A 100 13.30 -3.07 2.63
N VAL A 101 12.39 -2.10 2.52
CA VAL A 101 11.33 -2.11 1.52
C VAL A 101 11.57 -0.97 0.53
N LYS A 102 11.46 -1.29 -0.76
CA LYS A 102 11.46 -0.29 -1.83
C LYS A 102 10.14 -0.31 -2.58
N ILE A 103 9.45 0.82 -2.60
CA ILE A 103 8.28 1.06 -3.44
C ILE A 103 8.76 1.48 -4.83
N HIS A 104 8.35 0.74 -5.85
CA HIS A 104 8.65 1.01 -7.24
C HIS A 104 7.46 1.69 -7.90
N ARG A 105 7.74 2.78 -8.62
CA ARG A 105 6.78 3.45 -9.49
C ARG A 105 7.15 3.24 -10.94
N VAL A 106 6.27 2.60 -11.70
CA VAL A 106 6.53 2.18 -13.07
C VAL A 106 5.50 2.77 -14.01
N GLU A 107 6.00 3.43 -15.07
CA GLU A 107 5.18 3.89 -16.18
C GLU A 107 4.52 2.71 -16.88
N TYR A 108 3.29 2.90 -17.35
CA TYR A 108 2.60 1.93 -18.18
C TYR A 108 1.77 2.64 -19.23
N ASP A 109 1.26 1.89 -20.20
CA ASP A 109 0.39 2.41 -21.25
C ASP A 109 -1.02 2.70 -20.68
N ILE A 110 -1.14 3.85 -20.02
CA ILE A 110 -2.39 4.35 -19.42
C ILE A 110 -3.46 4.57 -20.49
N GLU A 111 -3.08 5.03 -21.68
CA GLU A 111 -4.03 5.30 -22.77
C GLU A 111 -4.67 4.02 -23.27
N THR A 112 -3.89 2.96 -23.51
CA THR A 112 -4.44 1.65 -23.89
C THR A 112 -5.26 1.04 -22.76
N ALA A 113 -4.84 1.17 -21.50
CA ALA A 113 -5.62 0.68 -20.36
C ALA A 113 -6.97 1.39 -20.24
N GLY A 114 -6.99 2.72 -20.37
CA GLY A 114 -8.21 3.53 -20.39
C GLY A 114 -9.10 3.21 -21.58
N ARG A 115 -8.53 3.01 -22.78
CA ARG A 115 -9.29 2.61 -23.98
C ARG A 115 -10.02 1.29 -23.76
N LYS A 116 -9.35 0.29 -23.17
CA LYS A 116 -9.97 -1.01 -22.86
C LYS A 116 -11.16 -0.88 -21.90
N ILE A 117 -11.12 0.06 -20.95
CA ILE A 117 -12.25 0.35 -20.04
C ILE A 117 -13.44 0.90 -20.86
N LEU A 118 -13.19 1.86 -21.76
CA LEU A 118 -14.23 2.45 -22.60
C LEU A 118 -14.81 1.45 -23.60
N ASP A 119 -13.96 0.65 -24.25
CA ASP A 119 -14.38 -0.37 -25.23
C ASP A 119 -15.21 -1.48 -24.57
N ALA A 120 -15.02 -1.71 -23.26
CA ALA A 120 -15.84 -2.62 -22.47
C ALA A 120 -17.20 -2.00 -22.04
N GLY A 121 -17.48 -0.75 -22.41
CA GLY A 121 -18.73 -0.05 -22.04
C GLY A 121 -18.79 0.38 -20.57
N LEU A 122 -17.66 0.44 -19.87
CA LEU A 122 -17.62 0.89 -18.48
C LEU A 122 -17.66 2.42 -18.37
N PRO A 123 -18.06 2.99 -17.22
CA PRO A 123 -18.14 4.43 -17.04
C PRO A 123 -16.81 5.14 -17.35
N GLU A 124 -16.87 6.24 -18.10
CA GLU A 124 -15.71 7.01 -18.57
C GLU A 124 -14.78 7.46 -17.43
N ILE A 125 -15.36 7.83 -16.29
CA ILE A 125 -14.63 8.22 -15.08
C ILE A 125 -13.62 7.16 -14.61
N LEU A 126 -13.87 5.88 -14.88
CA LEU A 126 -12.94 4.80 -14.50
C LEU A 126 -11.68 4.80 -15.36
N ALA A 127 -11.76 5.26 -16.60
CA ALA A 127 -10.62 5.44 -17.50
C ALA A 127 -9.90 6.76 -17.20
N GLU A 128 -10.65 7.85 -16.99
CA GLU A 128 -10.08 9.17 -16.70
C GLU A 128 -9.23 9.17 -15.43
N ARG A 129 -9.71 8.53 -14.35
CA ARG A 129 -9.00 8.53 -13.07
C ARG A 129 -7.63 7.85 -13.12
N LEU A 130 -7.40 6.93 -14.08
CA LEU A 130 -6.07 6.33 -14.28
C LEU A 130 -5.02 7.38 -14.66
N LYS A 131 -5.40 8.38 -15.47
CA LYS A 131 -4.50 9.45 -15.94
C LYS A 131 -4.04 10.36 -14.82
N TYR A 132 -4.87 10.50 -13.79
CA TYR A 132 -4.62 11.40 -12.66
C TYR A 132 -4.19 10.68 -11.39
N GLY A 133 -4.17 9.34 -11.36
CA GLY A 133 -3.89 8.57 -10.14
C GLY A 133 -4.96 8.81 -9.06
N ARG A 134 -6.24 8.57 -9.39
CA ARG A 134 -7.41 8.76 -8.52
C ARG A 134 -8.35 7.54 -8.48
#